data_AF-A0A7X0ZSD7-F1
#
_entry.id   AF-A0A7X0ZSD7-F1
#
_cell.length_a   1.000
_cell.length_b   1.000
_cell.length_c   1.000
_cell.angle_alpha   90.00
_cell.angle_beta   90.00
_cell.angle_gamma   90.00
#
_symmetry.space_group_name_H-M   'P 1'
#
loop_
_entity.id
_entity.type
_entity.pdbx_description
1 polymer ?
#
loop_
_entity_poly.entity_id
_entity_poly.type
_entity_poly.pdbx_seq_one_letter_code
_entity_poly.pdbx_strand_id
1 'polypeptide(L)'
;MEGLLHVSSKEKTAVRLRLRTISKQETVEERSELDVSGVFYLDHATGSRYLHYEEEQEAGIIRTVLKITDKEVLLMRSGAVSMRMHFFKERKRSTVSVDYGVGKLMMESELLNIEEVYEDSELFAGKIDFQYELLDNGVNIGLFDVSMILEEDKE
;
A
#
# COMPACT_ATOMS: atom_id res chain seq x y z
N MET A 1 13.02 31.55 23.25
CA MET A 1 12.10 30.72 22.46
C MET A 1 12.95 29.92 21.50
N GLU A 2 13.45 28.78 21.96
CA GLU A 2 14.23 27.86 21.12
C GLU A 2 13.29 26.78 20.61
N GLY A 3 13.31 26.57 19.29
CA GLY A 3 12.43 25.65 18.59
C GLY A 3 12.72 24.22 19.00
N LEU A 4 11.68 23.53 19.47
CA LEU A 4 11.70 22.08 19.64
C LEU A 4 11.83 21.43 18.26
N LEU A 5 13.03 20.97 17.92
CA LEU A 5 13.23 20.00 16.85
C LEU A 5 12.50 18.72 17.27
N HIS A 6 11.39 18.42 16.61
CA HIS A 6 10.69 17.15 16.77
C HIS A 6 11.59 16.07 16.15
N VAL A 7 12.40 15.41 16.98
CA VAL A 7 13.17 14.25 16.55
C VAL A 7 12.18 13.13 16.26
N SER A 8 11.88 12.94 14.98
CA SER A 8 11.10 11.79 14.51
C SER A 8 11.95 10.53 14.71
N SER A 9 11.74 9.83 15.82
CA SER A 9 12.25 8.48 16.01
C SER A 9 11.39 7.55 15.16
N LYS A 10 11.90 7.15 13.99
CA LYS A 10 11.31 6.12 13.14
C LYS A 10 12.15 4.87 13.31
N GLU A 11 11.64 3.88 14.01
CA GLU A 11 12.27 2.57 14.09
C GLU A 11 11.95 1.80 12.81
N LYS A 12 13.00 1.46 12.07
CA LYS A 12 12.89 0.78 10.78
C LYS A 12 13.22 -0.69 10.95
N THR A 13 12.35 -1.53 10.43
CA THR A 13 12.50 -2.98 10.43
C THR A 13 12.60 -3.45 8.99
N ALA A 14 13.71 -4.12 8.65
CA ALA A 14 13.81 -4.84 7.39
C ALA A 14 12.85 -6.03 7.42
N VAL A 15 12.10 -6.24 6.34
CA VAL A 15 11.09 -7.30 6.28
C VAL A 15 11.16 -8.06 4.97
N ARG A 16 10.90 -9.36 5.03
CA ARG A 16 10.46 -10.13 3.87
C ARG A 16 8.96 -9.91 3.71
N LEU A 17 8.55 -9.43 2.54
CA LEU A 17 7.17 -9.14 2.17
C LEU A 17 6.66 -10.18 1.19
N ARG A 18 5.63 -10.93 1.60
CA ARG A 18 4.80 -11.76 0.73
C ARG A 18 3.49 -11.03 0.44
N LEU A 19 3.36 -10.54 -0.77
CA LEU A 19 2.18 -9.84 -1.28
C LEU A 19 1.40 -10.80 -2.18
N ARG A 20 0.10 -10.91 -1.93
CA ARG A 20 -0.86 -11.54 -2.83
C ARG A 20 -1.92 -10.53 -3.22
N THR A 21 -2.27 -10.50 -4.50
CA THR A 21 -3.40 -9.72 -5.00
C THR A 21 -4.33 -10.62 -5.80
N ILE A 22 -5.63 -10.53 -5.53
CA ILE A 22 -6.68 -11.09 -6.37
C ILE A 22 -7.40 -9.92 -7.02
N SER A 23 -7.38 -9.85 -8.35
CA SER A 23 -8.17 -8.90 -9.13
C SER A 23 -9.38 -9.63 -9.71
N LYS A 24 -10.56 -9.09 -9.48
CA LYS A 24 -11.82 -9.60 -10.03
C LYS A 24 -12.42 -8.53 -10.92
N GLN A 25 -12.52 -8.85 -12.20
CA GLN A 25 -13.22 -8.09 -13.22
C GLN A 25 -14.36 -8.96 -13.75
N GLU A 26 -15.32 -8.40 -14.49
CA GLU A 26 -16.63 -9.03 -14.77
C GLU A 26 -16.62 -10.55 -15.05
N THR A 27 -15.65 -11.01 -15.85
CA THR A 27 -15.53 -12.43 -16.24
C THR A 27 -14.20 -13.06 -15.88
N VAL A 28 -13.29 -12.29 -15.27
CA VAL A 28 -11.89 -12.67 -15.09
C VAL A 28 -11.50 -12.49 -13.63
N GLU A 29 -10.99 -13.56 -13.02
CA GLU A 29 -10.26 -13.50 -11.76
C GLU A 29 -8.78 -13.76 -12.05
N GLU A 30 -7.93 -12.83 -11.68
CA GLU A 30 -6.48 -12.94 -11.77
C GLU A 30 -5.86 -12.93 -10.38
N ARG A 31 -4.88 -13.81 -10.17
CA ARG A 31 -4.09 -13.87 -8.93
C ARG A 31 -2.64 -13.58 -9.26
N SER A 32 -2.07 -12.62 -8.55
CA SER A 32 -0.63 -12.35 -8.57
C SER A 32 -0.04 -12.52 -7.17
N GLU A 33 1.22 -12.93 -7.14
CA GLU A 33 2.01 -13.08 -5.92
C GLU A 33 3.38 -12.47 -6.15
N LEU A 34 3.90 -11.80 -5.12
CA LEU A 34 5.20 -11.16 -5.10
C LEU A 34 5.86 -11.47 -3.75
N ASP A 35 7.14 -11.85 -3.80
CA ASP A 35 7.92 -12.12 -2.61
C ASP A 35 9.25 -11.33 -2.68
N VAL A 36 9.32 -10.22 -1.95
CA VAL A 36 10.36 -9.18 -2.05
C VAL A 36 10.84 -8.74 -0.68
N SER A 37 12.01 -8.10 -0.63
CA SER A 37 12.45 -7.41 0.58
C SER A 37 11.80 -6.02 0.65
N GLY A 38 11.56 -5.55 1.87
CA GLY A 38 10.96 -4.25 2.14
C GLY A 38 11.42 -3.68 3.48
N VAL A 39 10.92 -2.49 3.79
CA VAL A 39 11.18 -1.80 5.05
C VAL A 39 9.86 -1.33 5.65
N PHE A 40 9.58 -1.80 6.86
CA PHE A 40 8.46 -1.36 7.67
C PHE A 40 8.93 -0.34 8.71
N TYR A 41 8.10 0.65 9.05
CA TYR A 41 8.32 1.47 10.24
C TYR A 41 7.03 2.11 10.77
N LEU A 42 7.00 2.33 12.10
CA LEU A 42 6.01 3.13 12.80
C LEU A 42 6.56 4.54 13.05
N ASP A 43 5.81 5.55 12.64
CA ASP A 43 6.07 6.95 12.99
C ASP A 43 5.36 7.27 14.31
N HIS A 44 6.08 7.18 15.44
CA HIS A 44 5.51 7.36 16.78
C HIS A 44 4.89 8.75 17.03
N ALA A 45 5.29 9.79 16.28
CA ALA A 45 4.73 11.12 16.44
C ALA A 45 3.31 11.23 15.85
N THR A 46 3.01 10.42 14.83
CA THR A 46 1.73 10.46 14.11
C THR A 46 0.91 9.18 14.24
N GLY A 47 1.50 8.10 14.77
CA GLY A 47 0.92 6.75 14.74
C GLY A 47 0.84 6.14 13.34
N SER A 48 1.41 6.80 12.31
CA SER A 48 1.35 6.32 10.93
C SER A 48 2.31 5.16 10.71
N ARG A 49 1.85 4.12 10.02
CA ARG A 49 2.67 2.98 9.60
C ARG A 49 3.06 3.13 8.15
N TYR A 50 4.25 2.69 7.81
CA TYR A 50 4.77 2.75 6.46
C TYR A 50 5.40 1.42 6.08
N LEU A 51 5.14 0.99 4.85
CA LEU A 51 5.79 -0.14 4.20
C LEU A 51 6.35 0.33 2.86
N HIS A 52 7.66 0.15 2.67
CA HIS A 52 8.38 0.49 1.44
C HIS A 52 8.90 -0.80 0.81
N TYR A 53 8.71 -0.98 -0.49
CA TYR A 53 9.26 -2.10 -1.25
C TYR A 53 9.39 -1.71 -2.73
N GLU A 54 10.16 -2.51 -3.47
CA GLU A 54 10.27 -2.37 -4.92
C GLU A 54 9.61 -3.58 -5.60
N GLU A 55 8.92 -3.31 -6.70
CA GLU A 55 8.34 -4.32 -7.59
C GLU A 55 9.13 -4.29 -8.91
N GLU A 56 9.59 -5.45 -9.37
CA GLU A 56 10.20 -5.58 -10.69
C GLU A 56 9.14 -6.01 -11.70
N GLN A 57 8.96 -5.22 -12.76
CA GLN A 57 8.09 -5.55 -13.90
C GLN A 57 8.85 -5.40 -15.22
N GLU A 58 8.30 -5.92 -16.32
CA GLU A 58 8.91 -5.81 -17.65
C GLU A 58 9.17 -4.34 -18.06
N ALA A 59 8.28 -3.44 -17.68
CA ALA A 59 8.39 -2.01 -17.95
C ALA A 59 9.43 -1.28 -17.07
N GLY A 60 9.98 -1.96 -16.05
CA GLY A 60 10.99 -1.44 -15.13
C GLY A 60 10.59 -1.56 -13.66
N ILE A 61 11.40 -0.94 -12.81
CA ILE A 61 11.23 -0.96 -11.35
C ILE A 61 10.13 0.01 -10.94
N ILE A 62 9.28 -0.43 -10.02
CA ILE A 62 8.24 0.38 -9.38
C ILE A 62 8.54 0.44 -7.89
N ARG A 63 8.74 1.66 -7.37
CA ARG A 63 8.91 1.90 -5.94
C ARG A 63 7.55 2.14 -5.32
N THR A 64 7.22 1.33 -4.33
CA THR A 64 5.89 1.33 -3.71
C THR A 64 6.00 1.68 -2.25
N VAL A 65 5.18 2.64 -1.83
CA VAL A 65 5.01 3.07 -0.45
C VAL A 65 3.55 2.93 -0.07
N LEU A 66 3.27 2.07 0.90
CA LEU A 66 2.00 2.02 1.59
C LEU A 66 2.11 2.81 2.89
N LYS A 67 1.27 3.81 3.09
CA LYS A 67 1.14 4.52 4.35
C LYS A 67 -0.25 4.24 4.92
N ILE A 68 -0.31 3.80 6.17
CA ILE A 68 -1.58 3.58 6.88
C ILE A 68 -1.68 4.54 8.05
N THR A 69 -2.83 5.19 8.14
CA THR A 69 -3.17 6.16 9.19
C THR A 69 -4.48 5.77 9.87
N ASP A 70 -4.93 6.59 10.82
CA ASP A 70 -6.26 6.53 11.39
C ASP A 70 -7.37 6.81 10.36
N LYS A 71 -7.07 7.58 9.30
CA LYS A 71 -8.07 8.07 8.32
C LYS A 71 -8.08 7.31 7.00
N GLU A 72 -6.93 6.82 6.56
CA GLU A 72 -6.78 6.27 5.22
C GLU A 72 -5.62 5.29 5.11
N VAL A 73 -5.68 4.49 4.04
CA VAL A 73 -4.54 3.83 3.41
C VAL A 73 -4.15 4.66 2.20
N LEU A 74 -2.88 5.02 2.09
CA LEU A 74 -2.33 5.77 0.98
C LEU A 74 -1.30 4.90 0.26
N LEU A 75 -1.60 4.53 -0.98
CA LEU A 75 -0.69 3.80 -1.85
C LEU A 75 -0.03 4.78 -2.82
N MET A 76 1.30 4.85 -2.79
CA MET A 76 2.09 5.66 -3.70
C MET A 76 3.01 4.74 -4.47
N ARG A 77 2.95 4.80 -5.80
CA ARG A 77 3.88 4.10 -6.70
C ARG A 77 4.61 5.13 -7.56
N SER A 78 5.87 4.87 -7.86
CA SER A 78 6.70 5.71 -8.73
C SER A 78 7.70 4.85 -9.52
N GLY A 79 8.20 5.34 -10.66
CA GLY A 79 9.07 4.56 -11.55
C GLY A 79 8.34 4.20 -12.84
N ALA A 80 8.34 2.92 -13.22
CA ALA A 80 7.65 2.45 -14.42
C ALA A 80 6.13 2.70 -14.41
N VAL A 81 5.54 2.80 -13.22
CA VAL A 81 4.17 3.30 -12.99
C VAL A 81 4.23 4.37 -11.92
N SER A 82 3.52 5.48 -12.13
CA SER A 82 3.37 6.54 -11.15
C SER A 82 1.91 6.75 -10.79
N MET A 83 1.56 6.56 -9.51
CA MET A 83 0.21 6.84 -9.02
C MET A 83 0.20 7.17 -7.53
N ARG A 84 -0.85 7.87 -7.11
CA ARG A 84 -1.17 8.14 -5.71
C ARG A 84 -2.65 7.83 -5.49
N MET A 85 -2.93 6.81 -4.72
CA MET A 85 -4.28 6.35 -4.41
C MET A 85 -4.58 6.56 -2.94
N HIS A 86 -5.68 7.25 -2.67
CA HIS A 86 -6.21 7.43 -1.32
C HIS A 86 -7.38 6.47 -1.12
N PHE A 87 -7.32 5.67 -0.07
CA PHE A 87 -8.36 4.75 0.34
C PHE A 87 -8.86 5.18 1.72
N PHE A 88 -9.92 5.97 1.75
CA PHE A 88 -10.45 6.54 2.99
C PHE A 88 -11.21 5.48 3.81
N LYS A 89 -10.87 5.33 5.10
CA LYS A 89 -11.51 4.37 6.02
C LYS A 89 -12.99 4.67 6.27
N GLU A 90 -13.43 5.90 6.01
CA GLU A 90 -14.84 6.33 6.02
C GLU A 90 -15.61 5.99 4.72
N ARG A 91 -15.05 5.13 3.84
CA ARG A 91 -15.65 4.70 2.57
C ARG A 91 -16.02 5.85 1.63
N LYS A 92 -15.17 6.88 1.59
CA LYS A 92 -15.26 7.93 0.57
C LYS A 92 -14.50 7.52 -0.67
N ARG A 93 -15.07 7.85 -1.84
CA ARG A 93 -14.37 7.76 -3.12
C ARG A 93 -13.24 8.77 -3.20
N SER A 94 -12.17 8.38 -3.86
CA SER A 94 -11.05 9.24 -4.19
C SER A 94 -10.78 9.19 -5.68
N THR A 95 -10.46 10.32 -6.29
CA THR A 95 -9.95 10.35 -7.66
C THR A 95 -8.50 9.88 -7.70
N VAL A 96 -8.21 9.00 -8.65
CA VAL A 96 -6.89 8.43 -8.89
C VAL A 96 -6.43 8.84 -10.28
N SER A 97 -5.16 9.24 -10.38
CA SER A 97 -4.45 9.42 -11.65
C SER A 97 -3.32 8.42 -11.73
N VAL A 98 -3.33 7.58 -12.75
CA VAL A 98 -2.28 6.59 -13.01
C VAL A 98 -1.54 6.99 -14.27
N ASP A 99 -0.22 7.12 -14.18
CA ASP A 99 0.68 7.44 -15.29
C ASP A 99 1.56 6.23 -15.62
N TYR A 100 1.44 5.75 -16.85
CA TYR A 100 2.22 4.62 -17.39
C TYR A 100 3.38 5.07 -18.29
N GLY A 101 3.74 6.36 -18.27
CA GLY A 101 4.79 6.95 -19.10
C GLY A 101 4.36 7.28 -20.55
N VAL A 102 3.32 6.62 -21.04
CA VAL A 102 2.73 6.86 -22.39
C VAL A 102 1.40 7.63 -22.35
N GLY A 103 0.87 7.89 -21.15
CA GLY A 103 -0.41 8.55 -20.95
C GLY A 103 -0.91 8.43 -19.51
N LYS A 104 -1.94 9.22 -19.19
CA LYS A 104 -2.59 9.22 -17.88
C LYS A 104 -4.01 8.69 -17.97
N LEU A 105 -4.35 7.79 -17.05
CA LEU A 105 -5.71 7.30 -16.85
C LEU A 105 -6.28 7.91 -15.56
N MET A 106 -7.51 8.38 -15.63
CA MET A 106 -8.26 8.88 -14.47
C MET A 106 -9.32 7.86 -14.09
N MET A 107 -9.45 7.59 -12.80
CA MET A 107 -10.44 6.66 -12.24
C MET A 107 -10.80 7.10 -10.82
N GLU A 108 -11.71 6.38 -10.18
CA GLU A 108 -12.03 6.54 -8.76
C GLU A 108 -11.67 5.26 -8.01
N SER A 109 -11.37 5.37 -6.71
CA SER A 109 -11.16 4.23 -5.82
C SER A 109 -11.98 4.36 -4.55
N GLU A 110 -12.46 3.25 -4.02
CA GLU A 110 -13.20 3.18 -2.75
C GLU A 110 -12.69 2.01 -1.90
N LEU A 111 -12.40 2.27 -0.62
CA LEU A 111 -12.01 1.22 0.32
C LEU A 111 -13.25 0.50 0.83
N LEU A 112 -13.26 -0.84 0.75
CA LEU A 112 -14.36 -1.64 1.29
C LEU A 112 -14.06 -2.12 2.72
N ASN A 113 -12.86 -2.64 2.94
CA ASN A 113 -12.40 -3.13 4.24
C ASN A 113 -10.88 -2.98 4.38
N ILE A 114 -10.43 -2.97 5.63
CA ILE A 114 -9.02 -3.13 6.00
C ILE A 114 -8.92 -3.78 7.37
N GLU A 115 -7.99 -4.71 7.50
CA GLU A 115 -7.56 -5.32 8.75
C GLU A 115 -6.03 -5.24 8.84
N GLU A 116 -5.54 -4.90 10.03
CA GLU A 116 -4.11 -4.80 10.30
C GLU A 116 -3.82 -5.53 11.62
N VAL A 117 -2.85 -6.45 11.61
CA VAL A 117 -2.35 -7.14 12.79
C VAL A 117 -0.84 -7.01 12.81
N TYR A 118 -0.28 -6.60 13.95
CA TYR A 118 1.16 -6.51 14.15
C TYR A 118 1.51 -7.16 15.48
N GLU A 119 2.56 -7.96 15.47
CA GLU A 119 3.11 -8.64 16.63
C GLU A 119 4.57 -8.22 16.79
N ASP A 120 4.94 -7.84 18.01
CA ASP A 120 6.26 -7.33 18.34
C ASP A 120 6.64 -7.88 19.74
N SER A 121 6.86 -9.19 19.80
CA SER A 121 7.15 -9.91 21.04
C SER A 121 8.61 -10.36 21.11
N GLU A 122 9.03 -11.20 20.16
CA GLU A 122 10.43 -11.60 19.97
C GLU A 122 10.98 -11.19 18.60
N LEU A 123 10.11 -11.19 17.58
CA LEU A 123 10.38 -10.71 16.23
C LEU A 123 9.15 -9.99 15.71
N PHE A 124 9.41 -8.98 14.88
CA PHE A 124 8.35 -8.28 14.20
C PHE A 124 7.65 -9.20 13.17
N ALA A 125 6.33 -9.26 13.27
CA ALA A 125 5.47 -9.83 12.26
C ALA A 125 4.29 -8.90 11.99
N GLY A 126 3.85 -8.83 10.74
CA GLY A 126 2.74 -8.00 10.32
C GLY A 126 1.86 -8.69 9.30
N LYS A 127 0.56 -8.41 9.38
CA LYS A 127 -0.42 -8.78 8.36
C LYS A 127 -1.28 -7.57 8.03
N ILE A 128 -1.37 -7.24 6.75
CA ILE A 128 -2.23 -6.15 6.25
C ILE A 128 -3.11 -6.76 5.18
N ASP A 129 -4.42 -6.77 5.40
CA ASP A 129 -5.41 -7.16 4.42
C ASP A 129 -6.30 -5.96 4.12
N PHE A 130 -6.52 -5.65 2.84
CA PHE A 130 -7.49 -4.64 2.47
C PHE A 130 -8.13 -4.95 1.12
N GLN A 131 -9.38 -4.54 1.00
CA GLN A 131 -10.18 -4.69 -0.21
C GLN A 131 -10.61 -3.33 -0.71
N TYR A 132 -10.48 -3.11 -2.02
CA TYR A 132 -10.94 -1.87 -2.64
C TYR A 132 -11.55 -2.12 -4.02
N GLU A 133 -12.37 -1.18 -4.44
CA GLU A 133 -12.93 -1.13 -5.79
C GLU A 133 -12.27 -0.02 -6.59
N LEU A 134 -12.14 -0.25 -7.90
CA LEU A 134 -11.87 0.79 -8.88
C LEU A 134 -13.15 1.08 -9.66
N LEU A 135 -13.38 2.36 -9.93
CA LEU A 135 -14.52 2.81 -10.71
C LEU A 135 -14.09 3.72 -11.86
N ASP A 136 -14.77 3.60 -12.99
CA ASP A 136 -14.74 4.57 -14.08
C ASP A 136 -16.10 5.25 -14.18
N ASN A 137 -16.13 6.57 -13.95
CA ASN A 137 -17.35 7.37 -13.90
C ASN A 137 -18.44 6.73 -13.01
N GLY A 138 -18.05 6.26 -11.83
CA GLY A 138 -18.93 5.59 -10.87
C GLY A 138 -19.36 4.16 -11.20
N VAL A 139 -18.94 3.59 -12.34
CA VAL A 139 -19.15 2.18 -12.69
C VAL A 139 -17.99 1.36 -12.15
N ASN A 140 -18.27 0.30 -11.40
CA ASN A 140 -17.22 -0.61 -10.92
C ASN A 140 -16.52 -1.29 -12.11
N ILE A 141 -15.20 -1.16 -12.19
CA ILE A 141 -14.35 -1.76 -13.23
C ILE A 141 -13.39 -2.81 -12.66
N GLY A 142 -13.47 -3.07 -11.35
CA GLY A 142 -12.65 -4.08 -10.70
C GLY A 142 -12.76 -4.05 -9.18
N LEU A 143 -12.65 -5.25 -8.60
CA LEU A 143 -12.54 -5.48 -7.17
C LEU A 143 -11.18 -6.12 -6.88
N PHE A 144 -10.48 -5.60 -5.88
CA PHE A 144 -9.13 -6.04 -5.54
C PHE A 144 -9.06 -6.47 -4.09
N ASP A 145 -8.64 -7.72 -3.86
CA ASP A 145 -8.30 -8.25 -2.55
C ASP A 145 -6.77 -8.27 -2.41
N VAL A 146 -6.23 -7.51 -1.46
CA VAL A 146 -4.79 -7.40 -1.23
C VAL A 146 -4.44 -7.96 0.14
N SER A 147 -3.51 -8.91 0.17
CA SER A 147 -2.96 -9.50 1.40
C SER A 147 -1.46 -9.34 1.42
N MET A 148 -0.94 -8.77 2.50
CA MET A 148 0.49 -8.58 2.75
C MET A 148 0.88 -9.26 4.05
N ILE A 149 1.86 -10.16 3.99
CA ILE A 149 2.51 -10.76 5.16
C ILE A 149 3.92 -10.20 5.24
N LEU A 150 4.25 -9.63 6.40
CA LEU A 150 5.53 -9.03 6.72
C LEU A 150 6.19 -9.88 7.81
N GLU A 151 7.40 -10.35 7.56
CA GLU A 151 8.21 -11.06 8.54
C GLU A 151 9.55 -10.35 8.65
N GLU A 152 10.03 -10.10 9.86
CA GLU A 152 11.36 -9.51 10.08
C GLU A 152 12.43 -10.30 9.33
N ASP A 153 13.18 -9.60 8.48
CA ASP A 153 14.30 -10.17 7.73
C ASP A 153 15.55 -10.04 8.60
N LYS A 154 15.93 -11.15 9.23
CA LYS A 154 17.22 -11.26 9.90
C LYS A 154 18.25 -11.54 8.83
N GLU A 155 18.92 -10.49 8.35
CA GLU A 155 20.19 -10.66 7.62
C GLU A 155 21.15 -11.58 8.39
#